data_AF-A0A6V8KY92-F1
#
_entry.id   AF-A0A6V8KY92-F1
#
_cell.length_a   1.000
_cell.length_b   1.000
_cell.length_c   1.000
_cell.angle_alpha   90.00
_cell.angle_beta   90.00
_cell.angle_gamma   90.00
#
_symmetry.space_group_name_H-M   'P 1'
#
loop_
_entity.id
_entity.type
_entity.pdbx_description
1 polymer ?
#
loop_
_entity_poly.entity_id
_entity_poly.type
_entity_poly.pdbx_seq_one_letter_code
_entity_poly.pdbx_strand_id
1 'polypeptide(L)'
;MGSDILFSGKRFPYGKANPHGDVPMHAKPMIASAGLVAATLVVLSPSAAHAAPTRYEAENSPAVCTGTIDSNWAGYSGTGFCNGNNATGAYAQFTVNASAAGTATLGVRFANGTTTVRPASLIVNGSTVQTPSFEGTGAWSTWVTKTLTVSVNAGSNTIRLNPTVAAGLPNIDYLDFEVGSTPQPTNALYVATNGNDSNAGTLSAPLLTIQRAVNLAQPGYSIFIRGGTYAPSTNIQILTNGTSSQPITMRNYNNERVIIDGENMSYTPGAVGSTIPRPERGAIHIEGDYWRLIGLEIIHGPYGVFGLDSSNNYYERLVTRDNYESGFHLFLTSSNNQIINLDSYGNRDPRSNGESADGLAIKEGSGTGNVVRGARLWNNSDDGLDWWMFSSPILVENSLAWGNGFNRWNLPDFTGDGNGFKLGGNAVASNHTVRNSMTWDNAVSGFIDNNNPGQHRIERCTAWDNPGTGFDFDRSDSTLTNNLAVANGTAFSYGANSAGSANSWDIGGSWSLASTDPSTITGARTADGSIPSSTFLRPANGADVGARF
;
A
#
# COMPACT_ATOMS: atom_id res chain seq x y z
N MET A 1 16.95 -32.90 53.49
CA MET A 1 17.49 -31.90 54.43
C MET A 1 17.12 -30.55 53.84
N GLY A 2 15.93 -30.01 54.13
CA GLY A 2 15.65 -29.08 55.23
C GLY A 2 16.01 -27.66 54.77
N SER A 3 15.13 -26.66 54.68
CA SER A 3 13.95 -26.37 55.50
C SER A 3 13.02 -25.34 54.83
N ASP A 4 11.71 -25.58 54.94
CA ASP A 4 10.61 -24.61 54.77
C ASP A 4 10.64 -23.52 55.85
N ILE A 5 10.19 -22.30 55.50
CA ILE A 5 9.57 -21.36 56.44
C ILE A 5 8.31 -20.75 55.81
N LEU A 6 7.18 -21.14 56.41
CA LEU A 6 5.84 -20.55 56.32
C LEU A 6 5.74 -19.28 57.16
N PHE A 7 4.95 -18.30 56.72
CA PHE A 7 4.17 -17.46 57.63
C PHE A 7 2.71 -17.43 57.21
N SER A 8 1.84 -17.75 58.17
CA SER A 8 0.38 -17.69 58.08
C SER A 8 -0.18 -16.78 59.17
N GLY A 9 -1.37 -16.22 58.92
CA GLY A 9 -2.31 -15.69 59.92
C GLY A 9 -2.56 -14.19 59.77
N LYS A 10 -3.80 -13.66 59.74
CA LYS A 10 -5.10 -14.18 60.20
C LYS A 10 -6.26 -13.48 59.44
N ARG A 11 -7.36 -14.23 59.31
CA ARG A 11 -8.73 -13.79 58.92
C ARG A 11 -9.41 -13.02 60.07
N PHE A 12 -10.44 -12.22 59.74
CA PHE A 12 -11.80 -12.37 60.29
C PHE A 12 -12.88 -11.86 59.29
N PRO A 13 -14.12 -12.39 59.33
CA PRO A 13 -15.15 -12.24 58.29
C PRO A 13 -16.40 -11.46 58.74
N TYR A 14 -17.18 -10.94 57.79
CA TYR A 14 -18.63 -10.65 57.87
C TYR A 14 -19.14 -10.71 56.41
N GLY A 15 -20.26 -11.30 56.01
CA GLY A 15 -21.45 -11.82 56.69
C GLY A 15 -22.60 -11.59 55.71
N LYS A 16 -23.17 -12.68 55.15
CA LYS A 16 -24.32 -12.64 54.24
C LYS A 16 -25.56 -12.11 54.95
N ALA A 17 -26.41 -11.32 54.27
CA ALA A 17 -27.87 -11.49 54.29
C ALA A 17 -28.55 -10.58 53.26
N ASN A 18 -29.32 -11.21 52.37
CA ASN A 18 -30.49 -10.64 51.72
C ASN A 18 -31.70 -11.03 52.58
N PRO A 19 -32.73 -10.18 52.76
CA PRO A 19 -34.07 -10.66 52.43
C PRO A 19 -35.02 -9.62 51.84
N HIS A 20 -36.00 -10.17 51.12
CA HIS A 20 -37.18 -9.54 50.51
C HIS A 20 -38.05 -8.69 51.47
N GLY A 21 -38.74 -7.69 50.90
CA GLY A 21 -39.86 -6.99 51.54
C GLY A 21 -40.42 -5.81 50.70
N ASP A 22 -41.36 -6.14 49.81
CA ASP A 22 -42.49 -5.40 49.23
C ASP A 22 -42.71 -3.86 49.38
N VAL A 23 -42.90 -3.21 48.19
CA VAL A 23 -44.01 -2.29 47.75
C VAL A 23 -44.08 -0.87 48.40
N PRO A 24 -44.26 0.27 47.66
CA PRO A 24 -45.29 0.46 46.64
C PRO A 24 -44.95 1.19 45.33
N MET A 25 -45.74 0.82 44.30
CA MET A 25 -45.90 1.50 43.03
C MET A 25 -46.39 2.94 43.20
N HIS A 26 -45.70 3.87 42.55
CA HIS A 26 -46.27 5.15 42.11
C HIS A 26 -46.26 5.21 40.58
N ALA A 27 -47.47 5.23 40.04
CA ALA A 27 -47.75 5.47 38.64
C ALA A 27 -47.49 6.93 38.27
N LYS A 28 -46.92 7.16 37.07
CA LYS A 28 -47.12 8.27 36.11
C LYS A 28 -45.94 8.31 35.11
N PRO A 29 -46.11 8.87 33.90
CA PRO A 29 -47.06 8.53 32.84
C PRO A 29 -46.30 7.99 31.59
N MET A 30 -47.01 7.26 30.73
CA MET A 30 -46.51 6.85 29.41
C MET A 30 -46.23 8.08 28.53
N ILE A 31 -44.97 8.27 28.14
CA ILE A 31 -44.62 9.03 26.93
C ILE A 31 -44.56 8.00 25.80
N ALA A 32 -45.48 8.13 24.85
CA ALA A 32 -45.48 7.37 23.61
C ALA A 32 -44.32 7.86 22.73
N SER A 33 -43.21 7.11 22.70
CA SER A 33 -42.18 7.27 21.68
C SER A 33 -42.55 6.41 20.48
N ALA A 34 -42.89 7.06 19.37
CA ALA A 34 -43.04 6.42 18.08
C ALA A 34 -41.71 5.75 17.70
N GLY A 35 -41.72 4.41 17.60
CA GLY A 35 -40.57 3.64 17.13
C GLY A 35 -40.33 3.91 15.65
N LEU A 36 -39.25 4.62 15.33
CA LEU A 36 -38.72 4.69 13.97
C LEU A 36 -37.95 3.39 13.72
N VAL A 37 -38.56 2.45 13.00
CA VAL A 37 -37.85 1.27 12.47
C VAL A 37 -36.92 1.75 11.37
N ALA A 38 -35.64 1.96 11.71
CA ALA A 38 -34.59 2.14 10.72
C ALA A 38 -34.26 0.77 10.11
N ALA A 39 -34.92 0.43 9.00
CA ALA A 39 -34.48 -0.67 8.16
C ALA A 39 -33.12 -0.31 7.55
N THR A 40 -32.06 -1.00 7.96
CA THR A 40 -30.76 -0.94 7.31
C THR A 40 -30.90 -1.48 5.89
N LEU A 41 -30.99 -0.58 4.91
CA LEU A 41 -30.76 -0.93 3.51
C LEU A 41 -29.29 -1.35 3.38
N VAL A 42 -29.04 -2.65 3.24
CA VAL A 42 -27.76 -3.13 2.71
C VAL A 42 -27.71 -2.70 1.26
N VAL A 43 -27.01 -1.60 0.98
CA VAL A 43 -26.64 -1.23 -0.37
C VAL A 43 -25.60 -2.25 -0.82
N LEU A 44 -26.04 -3.31 -1.48
CA LEU A 44 -25.17 -4.09 -2.35
C LEU A 44 -24.65 -3.13 -3.41
N SER A 45 -23.40 -2.71 -3.30
CA SER A 45 -22.71 -2.04 -4.41
C SER A 45 -22.87 -2.94 -5.64
N PRO A 46 -23.49 -2.47 -6.74
CA PRO A 46 -23.51 -3.26 -7.95
C PRO A 46 -22.04 -3.48 -8.32
N SER A 47 -21.65 -4.74 -8.49
CA SER A 47 -20.43 -5.06 -9.24
C SER A 47 -20.46 -4.20 -10.50
N ALA A 48 -19.35 -3.54 -10.85
CA ALA A 48 -19.25 -2.92 -12.15
C ALA A 48 -19.56 -4.02 -13.18
N ALA A 49 -20.76 -4.01 -13.73
CA ALA A 49 -21.12 -4.88 -14.83
C ALA A 49 -20.15 -4.50 -15.94
N HIS A 50 -19.19 -5.39 -16.24
CA HIS A 50 -18.48 -5.29 -17.49
C HIS A 50 -19.56 -5.31 -18.57
N ALA A 51 -19.70 -4.19 -19.29
CA ALA A 51 -20.48 -4.22 -20.51
C ALA A 51 -19.82 -5.30 -21.38
N ALA A 52 -20.61 -6.29 -21.80
CA ALA A 52 -20.15 -7.21 -22.84
C ALA A 52 -19.58 -6.38 -24.00
N PRO A 53 -18.53 -6.85 -24.69
CA PRO A 53 -18.01 -6.16 -25.86
C PRO A 53 -19.17 -5.82 -26.79
N THR A 54 -19.19 -4.61 -27.31
CA THR A 54 -20.25 -4.19 -28.23
C THR A 54 -20.01 -4.89 -29.55
N ARG A 55 -20.95 -5.73 -29.97
CA ARG A 55 -20.88 -6.43 -31.25
C ARG A 55 -21.32 -5.53 -32.40
N TYR A 56 -20.54 -5.56 -33.47
CA TYR A 56 -20.86 -4.97 -34.76
C TYR A 56 -20.88 -6.09 -35.82
N GLU A 57 -22.08 -6.51 -36.20
CA GLU A 57 -22.31 -7.54 -37.24
C GLU A 57 -21.85 -7.01 -38.61
N ALA A 58 -21.16 -7.83 -39.41
CA ALA A 58 -20.60 -7.39 -40.70
C ALA A 58 -21.67 -7.10 -41.76
N GLU A 59 -22.87 -7.66 -41.59
CA GLU A 59 -24.03 -7.46 -42.45
C GLU A 59 -24.88 -6.24 -42.10
N ASN A 60 -24.66 -5.61 -40.95
CA ASN A 60 -25.49 -4.51 -40.48
C ASN A 60 -24.84 -3.15 -40.72
N SER A 61 -25.60 -2.21 -41.29
CA SER A 61 -25.19 -0.80 -41.39
C SER A 61 -24.88 -0.25 -39.99
N PRO A 62 -23.77 0.51 -39.80
CA PRO A 62 -22.92 1.15 -40.81
C PRO A 62 -21.72 0.32 -41.30
N ALA A 63 -21.68 -1.00 -41.05
CA ALA A 63 -20.63 -1.84 -41.62
C ALA A 63 -20.70 -1.88 -43.16
N VAL A 64 -19.55 -2.05 -43.81
CA VAL A 64 -19.42 -2.14 -45.26
C VAL A 64 -18.57 -3.35 -45.60
N CYS A 65 -19.12 -4.24 -46.41
CA CYS A 65 -18.42 -5.37 -47.01
C CYS A 65 -18.28 -5.13 -48.51
N THR A 66 -17.06 -5.11 -49.05
CA THR A 66 -16.89 -5.16 -50.51
C THR A 66 -16.93 -6.62 -50.95
N GLY A 67 -18.11 -7.09 -51.31
CA GLY A 67 -18.40 -8.48 -51.62
C GLY A 67 -19.89 -8.72 -51.51
N THR A 68 -20.28 -9.88 -51.00
CA THR A 68 -21.66 -10.20 -50.69
C THR A 68 -21.82 -10.46 -49.19
N ILE A 69 -23.04 -10.26 -48.71
CA ILE A 69 -23.45 -10.81 -47.42
C ILE A 69 -24.08 -12.17 -47.71
N ASP A 70 -23.45 -13.22 -47.20
CA ASP A 70 -23.87 -14.61 -47.42
C ASP A 70 -24.38 -15.23 -46.11
N SER A 71 -25.09 -16.35 -46.22
CA SER A 71 -25.65 -17.14 -45.10
C SER A 71 -25.55 -18.66 -45.32
N ASN A 72 -24.73 -19.07 -46.29
CA ASN A 72 -24.64 -20.46 -46.77
C ASN A 72 -23.73 -21.37 -45.92
N TRP A 73 -23.00 -20.84 -44.95
CA TRP A 73 -22.22 -21.62 -43.98
C TRP A 73 -22.89 -21.57 -42.62
N ALA A 74 -22.93 -22.67 -41.87
CA ALA A 74 -23.49 -22.66 -40.53
C ALA A 74 -22.55 -21.98 -39.51
N GLY A 75 -23.10 -21.49 -38.40
CA GLY A 75 -22.34 -21.09 -37.21
C GLY A 75 -21.93 -19.62 -37.12
N TYR A 76 -22.30 -18.77 -38.08
CA TYR A 76 -22.17 -17.30 -38.01
C TYR A 76 -23.20 -16.69 -37.01
N SER A 77 -23.08 -15.42 -36.65
CA SER A 77 -24.09 -14.70 -35.85
C SER A 77 -24.95 -13.76 -36.68
N GLY A 78 -26.09 -13.34 -36.14
CA GLY A 78 -26.98 -12.45 -36.88
C GLY A 78 -27.66 -13.14 -38.06
N THR A 79 -27.68 -12.47 -39.21
CA THR A 79 -28.41 -12.89 -40.42
C THR A 79 -27.50 -13.27 -41.58
N GLY A 80 -26.21 -12.94 -41.51
CA GLY A 80 -25.23 -13.36 -42.50
C GLY A 80 -23.80 -13.06 -42.05
N PHE A 81 -22.87 -13.08 -42.99
CA PHE A 81 -21.47 -12.68 -42.79
C PHE A 81 -20.93 -12.04 -44.07
N CYS A 82 -19.87 -11.25 -43.95
CA CYS A 82 -19.18 -10.66 -45.09
C CYS A 82 -18.32 -11.71 -45.82
N ASN A 83 -18.75 -12.07 -47.03
CA ASN A 83 -17.94 -12.79 -48.01
C ASN A 83 -17.26 -11.76 -48.93
N GLY A 84 -16.06 -11.32 -48.53
CA GLY A 84 -15.32 -10.29 -49.24
C GLY A 84 -14.85 -10.74 -50.63
N ASN A 85 -14.79 -9.81 -51.59
CA ASN A 85 -14.21 -10.06 -52.91
C ASN A 85 -12.77 -10.59 -52.78
N ASN A 86 -12.45 -11.61 -53.57
CA ASN A 86 -11.08 -12.14 -53.69
C ASN A 86 -10.23 -11.17 -54.53
N ALA A 87 -9.85 -10.03 -53.95
CA ALA A 87 -9.04 -9.02 -54.61
C ALA A 87 -8.24 -8.18 -53.60
N THR A 88 -7.05 -7.74 -54.00
CA THR A 88 -6.36 -6.64 -53.32
C THR A 88 -7.18 -5.36 -53.49
N GLY A 89 -7.41 -4.63 -52.40
CA GLY A 89 -8.26 -3.43 -52.41
C GLY A 89 -9.74 -3.65 -52.09
N ALA A 90 -10.18 -4.91 -51.90
CA ALA A 90 -11.39 -5.19 -51.16
C ALA A 90 -11.26 -4.72 -49.69
N TYR A 91 -12.35 -4.66 -48.93
CA TYR A 91 -12.32 -4.43 -47.50
C TYR A 91 -13.62 -4.86 -46.79
N ALA A 92 -13.48 -5.11 -45.49
CA ALA A 92 -14.57 -5.05 -44.53
C ALA A 92 -14.30 -3.86 -43.59
N GLN A 93 -15.28 -2.99 -43.40
CA GLN A 93 -15.18 -1.83 -42.51
C GLN A 93 -16.31 -1.82 -41.50
N PHE A 94 -15.99 -1.49 -40.26
CA PHE A 94 -16.91 -1.24 -39.18
C PHE A 94 -16.76 0.22 -38.72
N THR A 95 -17.86 0.82 -38.26
CA THR A 95 -17.85 2.08 -37.53
C THR A 95 -18.24 1.79 -36.10
N VAL A 96 -17.30 2.00 -35.17
CA VAL A 96 -17.45 1.69 -33.75
C VAL A 96 -17.47 2.97 -32.92
N ASN A 97 -18.21 2.96 -31.81
CA ASN A 97 -18.26 4.09 -30.89
C ASN A 97 -17.49 3.78 -29.60
N ALA A 98 -16.50 4.61 -29.29
CA ALA A 98 -15.65 4.51 -28.11
C ALA A 98 -16.12 5.51 -27.04
N SER A 99 -16.41 5.04 -25.83
CA SER A 99 -16.84 5.89 -24.70
C SER A 99 -15.76 6.89 -24.26
N ALA A 100 -14.49 6.60 -24.52
CA ALA A 100 -13.33 7.48 -24.30
C ALA A 100 -12.23 7.18 -25.32
N ALA A 101 -11.31 8.13 -25.51
CA ALA A 101 -10.08 7.87 -26.27
C ALA A 101 -9.19 6.90 -25.48
N GLY A 102 -8.51 6.00 -26.18
CA GLY A 102 -7.68 4.99 -25.53
C GLY A 102 -7.38 3.81 -26.41
N THR A 103 -7.01 2.69 -25.80
CA THR A 103 -6.86 1.43 -26.52
C THR A 103 -8.19 0.70 -26.54
N ALA A 104 -8.50 0.07 -27.67
CA ALA A 104 -9.62 -0.81 -27.82
C ALA A 104 -9.13 -2.21 -28.18
N THR A 105 -9.82 -3.21 -27.65
CA THR A 105 -9.71 -4.60 -28.04
C THR A 105 -10.74 -4.89 -29.12
N LEU A 106 -10.28 -5.52 -30.19
CA LEU A 106 -11.05 -5.96 -31.34
C LEU A 106 -11.09 -7.48 -31.36
N GLY A 107 -12.28 -8.08 -31.28
CA GLY A 107 -12.50 -9.50 -31.55
C GLY A 107 -13.05 -9.67 -32.96
N VAL A 108 -12.20 -9.98 -33.94
CA VAL A 108 -12.64 -10.25 -35.32
C VAL A 108 -12.98 -11.73 -35.44
N ARG A 109 -14.27 -12.07 -35.56
CA ARG A 109 -14.68 -13.45 -35.81
C ARG A 109 -14.66 -13.73 -37.30
N PHE A 110 -13.95 -14.79 -37.70
CA PHE A 110 -13.72 -15.12 -39.09
C PHE A 110 -13.72 -16.63 -39.36
N ALA A 111 -13.92 -17.00 -40.63
CA ALA A 111 -13.72 -18.35 -41.13
C ALA A 111 -12.85 -18.33 -42.39
N ASN A 112 -11.82 -19.17 -42.42
CA ASN A 112 -10.99 -19.40 -43.59
C ASN A 112 -10.95 -20.92 -43.85
N GLY A 113 -11.85 -21.41 -44.70
CA GLY A 113 -11.94 -22.84 -45.00
C GLY A 113 -10.80 -23.38 -45.85
N THR A 114 -9.78 -22.57 -46.17
CA THR A 114 -8.59 -22.99 -46.91
C THR A 114 -7.39 -23.19 -45.99
N THR A 115 -6.29 -23.72 -46.52
CA THR A 115 -4.99 -23.78 -45.83
C THR A 115 -4.11 -22.56 -46.10
N THR A 116 -4.50 -21.66 -47.01
CA THR A 116 -3.73 -20.48 -47.37
C THR A 116 -4.07 -19.32 -46.45
N VAL A 117 -3.04 -18.72 -45.85
CA VAL A 117 -3.16 -17.54 -44.99
C VAL A 117 -3.70 -16.35 -45.78
N ARG A 118 -4.69 -15.64 -45.21
CA ARG A 118 -5.26 -14.42 -45.80
C ARG A 118 -4.90 -13.19 -44.96
N PRO A 119 -3.73 -12.55 -45.17
CA PRO A 119 -3.34 -11.36 -44.42
C PRO A 119 -4.14 -10.11 -44.83
N ALA A 120 -4.29 -9.18 -43.89
CA ALA A 120 -4.94 -7.89 -44.12
C ALA A 120 -4.20 -6.74 -43.42
N SER A 121 -4.15 -5.57 -44.04
CA SER A 121 -3.82 -4.32 -43.37
C SER A 121 -5.01 -3.88 -42.53
N LEU A 122 -4.81 -3.74 -41.22
CA LEU A 122 -5.76 -3.15 -40.29
C LEU A 122 -5.57 -1.63 -40.30
N ILE A 123 -6.61 -0.92 -40.70
CA ILE A 123 -6.65 0.54 -40.84
C ILE A 123 -7.62 1.10 -39.82
N VAL A 124 -7.16 2.04 -38.99
CA VAL A 124 -7.98 2.75 -38.00
C VAL A 124 -7.99 4.23 -38.34
N ASN A 125 -9.18 4.82 -38.50
CA ASN A 125 -9.36 6.24 -38.83
C ASN A 125 -8.53 6.71 -40.04
N GLY A 126 -8.39 5.83 -41.05
CA GLY A 126 -7.65 6.11 -42.29
C GLY A 126 -6.17 5.75 -42.28
N SER A 127 -5.60 5.38 -41.13
CA SER A 127 -4.18 5.01 -41.00
C SER A 127 -3.99 3.51 -40.79
N THR A 128 -3.10 2.87 -41.55
CA THR A 128 -2.69 1.48 -41.30
C THR A 128 -1.95 1.38 -39.97
N VAL A 129 -2.45 0.54 -39.06
CA VAL A 129 -1.88 0.37 -37.71
C VAL A 129 -1.21 -1.00 -37.51
N GLN A 130 -1.68 -2.05 -38.19
CA GLN A 130 -1.15 -3.42 -38.10
C GLN A 130 -1.41 -4.20 -39.40
N THR A 131 -0.78 -5.37 -39.54
CA THR A 131 -1.04 -6.30 -40.66
C THR A 131 -1.32 -7.72 -40.14
N PRO A 132 -2.49 -7.99 -39.54
CA PRO A 132 -2.84 -9.32 -39.06
C PRO A 132 -2.91 -10.37 -40.17
N SER A 133 -2.47 -11.59 -39.85
CA SER A 133 -2.73 -12.78 -40.67
C SER A 133 -4.07 -13.42 -40.30
N PHE A 134 -4.75 -14.08 -41.23
CA PHE A 134 -5.91 -14.93 -40.92
C PHE A 134 -5.67 -16.34 -41.45
N GLU A 135 -5.32 -17.24 -40.52
CA GLU A 135 -4.94 -18.62 -40.78
C GLU A 135 -6.14 -19.48 -41.18
N GLY A 136 -5.90 -20.67 -41.74
CA GLY A 136 -6.96 -21.64 -42.02
C GLY A 136 -7.70 -22.09 -40.75
N THR A 137 -9.02 -22.06 -40.77
CA THR A 137 -9.90 -22.52 -39.67
C THR A 137 -10.38 -23.96 -39.87
N GLY A 138 -9.96 -24.62 -40.94
CA GLY A 138 -10.27 -26.01 -41.27
C GLY A 138 -11.54 -26.20 -42.09
N ALA A 139 -12.56 -25.35 -41.92
CA ALA A 139 -13.76 -25.33 -42.76
C ALA A 139 -14.40 -23.93 -42.75
N TRP A 140 -15.19 -23.61 -43.79
CA TRP A 140 -15.91 -22.33 -43.88
C TRP A 140 -17.07 -22.21 -42.88
N SER A 141 -17.50 -23.31 -42.27
CA SER A 141 -18.44 -23.35 -41.14
C SER A 141 -17.74 -23.35 -39.77
N THR A 142 -16.40 -23.29 -39.74
CA THR A 142 -15.63 -23.23 -38.49
C THR A 142 -15.12 -21.81 -38.29
N TRP A 143 -15.65 -21.17 -37.26
CA TRP A 143 -15.41 -19.76 -36.95
C TRP A 143 -14.47 -19.62 -35.75
N VAL A 144 -13.44 -18.78 -35.91
CA VAL A 144 -12.45 -18.47 -34.87
C VAL A 144 -12.43 -16.96 -34.65
N THR A 145 -12.16 -16.51 -33.43
CA THR A 145 -12.00 -15.09 -33.12
C THR A 145 -10.51 -14.75 -33.03
N LYS A 146 -10.07 -13.77 -33.83
CA LYS A 146 -8.75 -13.16 -33.71
C LYS A 146 -8.86 -11.88 -32.90
N THR A 147 -8.12 -11.81 -31.80
CA THR A 147 -8.08 -10.64 -30.92
C THR A 147 -6.94 -9.71 -31.35
N LEU A 148 -7.24 -8.41 -31.50
CA LEU A 148 -6.30 -7.35 -31.87
C LEU A 148 -6.47 -6.15 -30.92
N THR A 149 -5.45 -5.33 -30.74
CA THR A 149 -5.53 -4.09 -29.95
C THR A 149 -5.17 -2.88 -30.79
N VAL A 150 -5.99 -1.83 -30.75
CA VAL A 150 -5.78 -0.60 -31.53
C VAL A 150 -6.01 0.66 -30.70
N SER A 151 -5.41 1.79 -31.09
CA SER A 151 -5.74 3.09 -30.49
C SER A 151 -6.96 3.70 -31.17
N VAL A 152 -7.89 4.23 -30.39
CA VAL A 152 -9.13 4.88 -30.84
C VAL A 152 -9.29 6.27 -30.20
N ASN A 153 -9.97 7.15 -30.92
CA ASN A 153 -10.43 8.44 -30.40
C ASN A 153 -11.69 8.24 -29.56
N ALA A 154 -12.04 9.21 -28.70
CA ALA A 154 -13.36 9.26 -28.10
C ALA A 154 -14.42 9.45 -29.20
N GLY A 155 -15.57 8.78 -29.08
CA GLY A 155 -16.64 8.81 -30.07
C GLY A 155 -16.42 7.86 -31.24
N SER A 156 -16.83 8.28 -32.43
CA SER A 156 -16.85 7.42 -33.63
C SER A 156 -15.45 7.13 -34.17
N ASN A 157 -15.17 5.87 -34.49
CA ASN A 157 -13.93 5.40 -35.11
C ASN A 157 -14.24 4.44 -36.26
N THR A 158 -13.43 4.46 -37.32
CA THR A 158 -13.51 3.45 -38.40
C THR A 158 -12.44 2.38 -38.21
N ILE A 159 -12.85 1.12 -38.30
CA ILE A 159 -11.98 -0.06 -38.24
C ILE A 159 -12.13 -0.80 -39.56
N ARG A 160 -11.07 -0.86 -40.37
CA ARG A 160 -11.11 -1.45 -41.72
C ARG A 160 -10.03 -2.50 -41.90
N LEU A 161 -10.41 -3.65 -42.45
CA LEU A 161 -9.51 -4.73 -42.86
C LEU A 161 -9.37 -4.72 -44.38
N ASN A 162 -8.16 -4.47 -44.90
CA ASN A 162 -7.86 -4.51 -46.33
C ASN A 162 -6.97 -5.73 -46.64
N PRO A 163 -7.43 -6.74 -47.40
CA PRO A 163 -6.59 -7.87 -47.75
C PRO A 163 -5.37 -7.42 -48.56
N THR A 164 -4.20 -7.96 -48.22
CA THR A 164 -2.93 -7.61 -48.88
C THR A 164 -2.56 -8.57 -50.00
N VAL A 165 -3.42 -9.57 -50.26
CA VAL A 165 -3.23 -10.61 -51.28
C VAL A 165 -4.47 -10.76 -52.15
N ALA A 166 -4.28 -11.27 -53.37
CA ALA A 166 -5.37 -11.45 -54.35
C ALA A 166 -6.45 -12.44 -53.89
N ALA A 167 -6.15 -13.30 -52.92
CA ALA A 167 -7.14 -14.21 -52.34
C ALA A 167 -8.21 -13.49 -51.49
N GLY A 168 -8.09 -12.19 -51.19
CA GLY A 168 -9.08 -11.45 -50.40
C GLY A 168 -9.04 -11.77 -48.90
N LEU A 169 -10.07 -11.30 -48.17
CA LEU A 169 -10.26 -11.56 -46.74
C LEU A 169 -10.80 -12.98 -46.50
N PRO A 170 -10.63 -13.56 -45.30
CA PRO A 170 -11.53 -14.65 -44.88
C PRO A 170 -12.98 -14.16 -44.81
N ASN A 171 -13.94 -15.06 -44.61
CA ASN A 171 -15.30 -14.65 -44.26
C ASN A 171 -15.26 -13.96 -42.90
N ILE A 172 -15.80 -12.75 -42.80
CA ILE A 172 -15.85 -11.96 -41.56
C ILE A 172 -17.30 -11.95 -41.07
N ASP A 173 -17.52 -12.47 -39.87
CA ASP A 173 -18.83 -12.54 -39.24
C ASP A 173 -19.16 -11.24 -38.52
N TYR A 174 -18.38 -10.91 -37.49
CA TYR A 174 -18.56 -9.70 -36.72
C TYR A 174 -17.25 -9.15 -36.17
N LEU A 175 -17.33 -7.92 -35.67
CA LEU A 175 -16.33 -7.27 -34.84
C LEU A 175 -16.91 -7.03 -33.44
N ASP A 176 -16.41 -7.75 -32.45
CA ASP A 176 -16.62 -7.40 -31.05
C ASP A 176 -15.64 -6.27 -30.67
N PHE A 177 -16.16 -5.19 -30.12
CA PHE A 177 -15.38 -3.99 -29.81
C PHE A 177 -15.56 -3.60 -28.34
N GLU A 178 -14.43 -3.44 -27.64
CA GLU A 178 -14.40 -2.99 -26.26
C GLU A 178 -13.28 -1.98 -26.08
N VAL A 179 -13.62 -0.81 -25.56
CA VAL A 179 -12.61 0.15 -25.10
C VAL A 179 -12.13 -0.31 -23.73
N GLY A 180 -11.10 -1.16 -23.72
CA GLY A 180 -10.38 -1.51 -22.50
C GLY A 180 -9.43 -0.37 -22.14
N SER A 181 -9.56 0.19 -20.95
CA SER A 181 -8.61 1.19 -20.43
C SER A 181 -7.16 0.71 -20.62
N THR A 182 -6.43 1.34 -21.56
CA THR A 182 -4.98 1.21 -21.88
C THR A 182 -4.48 -0.16 -22.41
N PRO A 183 -3.54 -0.21 -23.38
CA PRO A 183 -2.88 -1.45 -23.75
C PRO A 183 -2.05 -1.91 -22.55
N GLN A 184 -2.09 -3.20 -22.26
CA GLN A 184 -1.36 -3.74 -21.11
C GLN A 184 0.16 -3.56 -21.35
N PRO A 185 0.92 -3.02 -20.38
CA PRO A 185 2.37 -3.03 -20.49
C PRO A 185 2.86 -4.48 -20.63
N THR A 186 3.81 -4.73 -21.52
CA THR A 186 4.40 -6.08 -21.76
C THR A 186 5.02 -6.71 -20.51
N ASN A 187 5.29 -5.91 -19.49
CA ASN A 187 5.81 -6.33 -18.19
C ASN A 187 4.82 -6.00 -17.07
N ALA A 188 3.52 -6.24 -17.26
CA ALA A 188 2.53 -6.01 -16.21
C ALA A 188 1.80 -7.30 -15.81
N LEU A 189 1.57 -7.44 -14.51
CA LEU A 189 0.77 -8.50 -13.91
C LEU A 189 -0.35 -7.87 -13.11
N TYR A 190 -1.55 -8.43 -13.16
CA TYR A 190 -2.71 -7.94 -12.44
C TYR A 190 -3.18 -8.97 -11.44
N VAL A 191 -3.50 -8.52 -10.23
CA VAL A 191 -4.03 -9.35 -9.15
C VAL A 191 -5.38 -8.79 -8.73
N ALA A 192 -6.39 -9.63 -8.58
CA ALA A 192 -7.73 -9.24 -8.14
C ALA A 192 -8.32 -10.28 -7.19
N THR A 193 -9.15 -9.85 -6.24
CA THR A 193 -9.81 -10.76 -5.26
C THR A 193 -10.75 -11.77 -5.91
N ASN A 194 -11.20 -11.50 -7.13
CA ASN A 194 -12.01 -12.40 -7.97
C ASN A 194 -11.19 -13.05 -9.12
N GLY A 195 -9.86 -12.99 -9.05
CA GLY A 195 -8.97 -13.57 -10.05
C GLY A 195 -8.84 -15.09 -9.94
N ASN A 196 -7.91 -15.66 -10.72
CA ASN A 196 -7.54 -17.07 -10.65
C ASN A 196 -6.04 -17.22 -10.95
N ASP A 197 -5.29 -17.97 -10.15
CA ASP A 197 -3.85 -18.17 -10.33
C ASP A 197 -3.46 -19.02 -11.55
N SER A 198 -4.44 -19.65 -12.21
CA SER A 198 -4.29 -20.24 -13.54
C SER A 198 -4.39 -19.22 -14.68
N ASN A 199 -4.85 -17.99 -14.40
CA ASN A 199 -4.94 -16.96 -15.42
C ASN A 199 -3.55 -16.44 -15.81
N ALA A 200 -3.48 -15.78 -16.96
CA ALA A 200 -2.25 -15.19 -17.47
C ALA A 200 -1.77 -13.96 -16.68
N GLY A 201 -2.59 -13.42 -15.76
CA GLY A 201 -2.27 -12.21 -15.00
C GLY A 201 -2.43 -10.92 -15.80
N THR A 202 -3.35 -10.92 -16.77
CA THR A 202 -3.72 -9.71 -17.51
C THR A 202 -4.82 -8.95 -16.78
N LEU A 203 -5.09 -7.69 -17.17
CA LEU A 203 -6.18 -6.91 -16.55
C LEU A 203 -7.56 -7.60 -16.68
N SER A 204 -7.83 -8.27 -17.81
CA SER A 204 -9.08 -9.00 -18.06
C SER A 204 -9.10 -10.43 -17.49
N ALA A 205 -7.92 -11.00 -17.21
CA ALA A 205 -7.76 -12.31 -16.58
C ALA A 205 -6.69 -12.21 -15.47
N PRO A 206 -7.02 -11.57 -14.33
CA PRO A 206 -6.06 -11.33 -13.26
C PRO A 206 -5.76 -12.60 -12.47
N LEU A 207 -4.58 -12.63 -11.87
CA LEU A 207 -4.20 -13.62 -10.86
C LEU A 207 -5.04 -13.42 -9.60
N LEU A 208 -5.18 -14.48 -8.81
CA LEU A 208 -5.90 -14.41 -7.54
C LEU A 208 -4.98 -13.90 -6.42
N THR A 209 -3.77 -14.46 -6.33
CA THR A 209 -2.86 -14.21 -5.20
C THR A 209 -1.72 -13.27 -5.58
N ILE A 210 -1.33 -12.43 -4.61
CA ILE A 210 -0.16 -11.54 -4.75
C ILE A 210 1.12 -12.38 -4.87
N GLN A 211 1.24 -13.46 -4.09
CA GLN A 211 2.40 -14.36 -4.18
C GLN A 211 2.59 -14.93 -5.58
N ARG A 212 1.50 -15.32 -6.27
CA ARG A 212 1.61 -15.82 -7.64
C ARG A 212 2.19 -14.77 -8.58
N ALA A 213 1.79 -13.51 -8.44
CA ALA A 213 2.34 -12.41 -9.23
C ALA A 213 3.82 -12.15 -8.91
N VAL A 214 4.20 -12.18 -7.62
CA VAL A 214 5.61 -12.06 -7.19
C VAL A 214 6.47 -13.16 -7.81
N ASN A 215 6.00 -14.41 -7.81
CA ASN A 215 6.72 -15.55 -8.40
C ASN A 215 6.89 -15.44 -9.92
N LEU A 216 6.00 -14.72 -10.62
CA LEU A 216 6.06 -14.53 -12.07
C LEU A 216 6.86 -13.29 -12.47
N ALA A 217 7.05 -12.34 -11.56
CA ALA A 217 7.72 -11.08 -11.85
C ALA A 217 9.20 -11.29 -12.21
N GLN A 218 9.67 -10.50 -13.17
CA GLN A 218 11.06 -10.39 -13.58
C GLN A 218 11.50 -8.92 -13.45
N PRO A 219 12.80 -8.60 -13.48
CA PRO A 219 13.26 -7.21 -13.53
C PRO A 219 12.48 -6.37 -14.56
N GLY A 220 11.97 -5.21 -14.13
CA GLY A 220 11.16 -4.30 -14.95
C GLY A 220 9.66 -4.60 -14.97
N TYR A 221 9.19 -5.60 -14.24
CA TYR A 221 7.75 -5.88 -14.10
C TYR A 221 7.04 -4.89 -13.17
N SER A 222 5.76 -4.65 -13.46
CA SER A 222 4.81 -3.96 -12.59
C SER A 222 3.65 -4.89 -12.22
N ILE A 223 3.56 -5.26 -10.96
CA ILE A 223 2.41 -5.94 -10.37
C ILE A 223 1.39 -4.87 -9.93
N PHE A 224 0.23 -4.87 -10.57
CA PHE A 224 -0.91 -4.01 -10.26
C PHE A 224 -1.94 -4.80 -9.46
N ILE A 225 -2.21 -4.37 -8.23
CA ILE A 225 -3.16 -5.03 -7.34
C ILE A 225 -4.47 -4.23 -7.34
N ARG A 226 -5.57 -4.89 -7.70
CA ARG A 226 -6.91 -4.30 -7.68
C ARG A 226 -7.40 -4.11 -6.25
N GLY A 227 -8.30 -3.16 -6.05
CA GLY A 227 -8.87 -2.83 -4.75
C GLY A 227 -9.58 -4.03 -4.12
N GLY A 228 -9.38 -4.18 -2.81
CA GLY A 228 -9.94 -5.28 -2.03
C GLY A 228 -9.06 -5.67 -0.84
N THR A 229 -9.58 -6.61 -0.06
CA THR A 229 -8.85 -7.23 1.05
C THR A 229 -8.32 -8.59 0.60
N TYR A 230 -7.02 -8.78 0.73
CA TYR A 230 -6.29 -10.00 0.45
C TYR A 230 -5.86 -10.60 1.78
N ALA A 231 -6.38 -11.78 2.13
CA ALA A 231 -6.17 -12.41 3.42
C ALA A 231 -5.41 -13.76 3.30
N PRO A 232 -4.13 -13.73 2.89
CA PRO A 232 -3.36 -14.95 2.66
C PRO A 232 -3.06 -15.68 3.98
N SER A 233 -2.97 -17.01 3.92
CA SER A 233 -2.65 -17.87 5.08
C SER A 233 -1.15 -17.97 5.38
N THR A 234 -0.31 -17.48 4.47
CA THR A 234 1.15 -17.40 4.62
C THR A 234 1.61 -16.05 4.09
N ASN A 235 2.76 -15.60 4.54
CA ASN A 235 3.35 -14.34 4.11
C ASN A 235 3.66 -14.28 2.61
N ILE A 236 3.69 -13.06 2.09
CA ILE A 236 4.13 -12.76 0.73
C ILE A 236 5.66 -12.70 0.74
N GLN A 237 6.30 -13.68 0.12
CA GLN A 237 7.75 -13.87 0.02
C GLN A 237 8.30 -13.20 -1.24
N ILE A 238 9.11 -12.16 -1.03
CA ILE A 238 9.83 -11.43 -2.08
C ILE A 238 11.32 -11.77 -1.99
N LEU A 239 11.74 -12.78 -2.75
CA LEU A 239 13.11 -13.30 -2.76
C LEU A 239 13.87 -12.98 -4.06
N THR A 240 13.16 -12.54 -5.10
CA THR A 240 13.74 -12.21 -6.40
C THR A 240 14.26 -10.79 -6.41
N ASN A 241 15.34 -10.51 -7.13
CA ASN A 241 15.87 -9.17 -7.30
C ASN A 241 15.34 -8.52 -8.59
N GLY A 242 15.06 -7.22 -8.52
CA GLY A 242 15.09 -6.36 -9.70
C GLY A 242 16.54 -6.00 -10.05
N THR A 243 16.70 -4.96 -10.87
CA THR A 243 18.01 -4.32 -11.09
C THR A 243 17.87 -2.81 -10.98
N SER A 244 18.99 -2.10 -10.86
CA SER A 244 19.00 -0.63 -10.81
C SER A 244 18.34 0.02 -12.04
N SER A 245 18.48 -0.59 -13.23
CA SER A 245 17.86 -0.11 -14.47
C SER A 245 16.45 -0.66 -14.70
N GLN A 246 16.09 -1.77 -14.05
CA GLN A 246 14.80 -2.45 -14.22
C GLN A 246 14.26 -2.92 -12.86
N PRO A 247 13.85 -2.00 -11.97
CA PRO A 247 13.26 -2.37 -10.69
C PRO A 247 11.92 -3.08 -10.91
N ILE A 248 11.55 -3.95 -9.96
CA ILE A 248 10.22 -4.57 -9.94
C ILE A 248 9.30 -3.69 -9.10
N THR A 249 8.12 -3.35 -9.61
CA THR A 249 7.14 -2.53 -8.88
C THR A 249 5.94 -3.36 -8.47
N MET A 250 5.56 -3.32 -7.20
CA MET A 250 4.29 -3.83 -6.69
C MET A 250 3.48 -2.65 -6.17
N ARG A 251 2.32 -2.39 -6.78
CA ARG A 251 1.50 -1.22 -6.48
C ARG A 251 0.01 -1.49 -6.57
N ASN A 252 -0.79 -0.64 -5.95
CA ASN A 252 -2.22 -0.60 -6.22
C ASN A 252 -2.53 -0.12 -7.66
N TYR A 253 -3.63 -0.59 -8.22
CA TYR A 253 -4.13 -0.18 -9.53
C TYR A 253 -4.98 1.10 -9.43
N ASN A 254 -4.68 2.14 -10.21
CA ASN A 254 -5.49 3.38 -10.30
C ASN A 254 -5.87 4.02 -8.95
N ASN A 255 -4.97 4.00 -7.96
CA ASN A 255 -5.23 4.48 -6.60
C ASN A 255 -6.33 3.71 -5.83
N GLU A 256 -6.75 2.54 -6.33
CA GLU A 256 -7.67 1.65 -5.61
C GLU A 256 -7.07 1.27 -4.25
N ARG A 257 -7.91 1.10 -3.22
CA ARG A 257 -7.44 0.74 -1.88
C ARG A 257 -7.21 -0.76 -1.78
N VAL A 258 -5.95 -1.15 -1.54
CA VAL A 258 -5.50 -2.54 -1.39
C VAL A 258 -5.15 -2.77 0.06
N ILE A 259 -5.80 -3.75 0.70
CA ILE A 259 -5.50 -4.19 2.06
C ILE A 259 -4.93 -5.60 2.00
N ILE A 260 -3.75 -5.80 2.57
CA ILE A 260 -3.17 -7.10 2.85
C ILE A 260 -3.41 -7.37 4.34
N ASP A 261 -4.28 -8.34 4.62
CA ASP A 261 -4.71 -8.70 5.96
C ASP A 261 -4.02 -10.00 6.40
N GLY A 262 -3.09 -9.87 7.33
CA GLY A 262 -2.28 -10.97 7.83
C GLY A 262 -2.96 -11.85 8.86
N GLU A 263 -4.23 -11.58 9.24
CA GLU A 263 -4.94 -12.26 10.33
C GLU A 263 -4.99 -13.79 10.18
N ASN A 264 -4.92 -14.30 8.94
CA ASN A 264 -4.92 -15.74 8.65
C ASN A 264 -3.52 -16.40 8.68
N MET A 265 -2.45 -15.64 8.93
CA MET A 265 -1.08 -16.15 8.96
C MET A 265 -0.73 -16.79 10.30
N SER A 266 0.27 -17.68 10.29
CA SER A 266 0.91 -18.15 11.52
C SER A 266 1.45 -16.99 12.35
N TYR A 267 1.42 -17.14 13.68
CA TYR A 267 1.97 -16.16 14.64
C TYR A 267 1.28 -14.79 14.62
N THR A 268 -0.01 -14.78 14.31
CA THR A 268 -0.84 -13.57 14.21
C THR A 268 -2.09 -13.64 15.10
N PRO A 269 -2.07 -13.04 16.31
CA PRO A 269 -0.87 -12.70 17.08
C PRO A 269 -0.13 -13.96 17.56
N GLY A 270 1.17 -13.83 17.80
CA GLY A 270 1.96 -14.84 18.50
C GLY A 270 1.52 -14.99 19.96
N ALA A 271 1.69 -16.18 20.53
CA ALA A 271 1.48 -16.40 21.96
C ALA A 271 2.51 -15.62 22.80
N VAL A 272 2.14 -15.20 24.00
CA VAL A 272 3.04 -14.51 24.95
C VAL A 272 4.33 -15.32 25.15
N GLY A 273 5.48 -14.65 25.01
CA GLY A 273 6.80 -15.25 25.14
C GLY A 273 7.24 -16.15 23.98
N SER A 274 6.45 -16.26 22.91
CA SER A 274 6.84 -17.02 21.71
C SER A 274 7.81 -16.26 20.81
N THR A 275 8.48 -17.01 19.93
CA THR A 275 9.37 -16.47 18.89
C THR A 275 8.77 -16.75 17.53
N ILE A 276 8.77 -15.75 16.65
CA ILE A 276 8.37 -15.90 15.24
C ILE A 276 9.60 -16.31 14.43
N PRO A 277 9.57 -17.48 13.74
CA PRO A 277 10.63 -17.89 12.82
C PRO A 277 10.90 -16.79 11.79
N ARG A 278 12.17 -16.51 11.51
CA ARG A 278 12.55 -15.38 10.65
C ARG A 278 11.87 -15.41 9.27
N PRO A 279 11.78 -16.55 8.54
CA PRO A 279 11.08 -16.60 7.25
C PRO A 279 9.57 -16.37 7.35
N GLU A 280 8.98 -16.44 8.54
CA GLU A 280 7.56 -16.25 8.81
C GLU A 280 7.23 -14.83 9.32
N ARG A 281 8.24 -13.95 9.45
CA ARG A 281 8.04 -12.55 9.84
C ARG A 281 7.55 -11.72 8.65
N GLY A 282 6.66 -10.76 8.93
CA GLY A 282 6.08 -9.86 7.92
C GLY A 282 4.91 -10.48 7.17
N ALA A 283 3.80 -9.76 7.04
CA ALA A 283 2.79 -10.07 6.04
C ALA A 283 3.39 -9.92 4.63
N ILE A 284 4.32 -8.97 4.48
CA ILE A 284 5.29 -8.93 3.39
C ILE A 284 6.68 -9.24 3.99
N HIS A 285 7.29 -10.33 3.53
CA HIS A 285 8.67 -10.71 3.82
C HIS A 285 9.52 -10.40 2.58
N ILE A 286 10.56 -9.58 2.73
CA ILE A 286 11.41 -9.16 1.61
C ILE A 286 12.89 -9.37 1.89
N GLU A 287 13.51 -10.19 1.06
CA GLU A 287 14.97 -10.34 0.95
C GLU A 287 15.49 -9.80 -0.39
N GLY A 288 14.59 -9.52 -1.33
CA GLY A 288 14.94 -9.01 -2.65
C GLY A 288 15.38 -7.55 -2.66
N ASP A 289 16.20 -7.22 -3.66
CA ASP A 289 16.70 -5.87 -3.95
C ASP A 289 15.97 -5.23 -5.15
N TYR A 290 16.03 -3.89 -5.24
CA TYR A 290 15.48 -3.09 -6.34
C TYR A 290 13.97 -3.27 -6.57
N TRP A 291 13.22 -3.40 -5.49
CA TRP A 291 11.77 -3.38 -5.47
C TRP A 291 11.22 -1.98 -5.21
N ARG A 292 10.03 -1.73 -5.74
CA ARG A 292 9.20 -0.57 -5.41
C ARG A 292 7.85 -1.04 -4.87
N LEU A 293 7.54 -0.77 -3.61
CA LEU A 293 6.27 -1.11 -2.98
C LEU A 293 5.49 0.18 -2.75
N ILE A 294 4.33 0.33 -3.41
CA ILE A 294 3.64 1.62 -3.50
C ILE A 294 2.15 1.49 -3.18
N GLY A 295 1.66 2.31 -2.25
CA GLY A 295 0.22 2.51 -2.04
C GLY A 295 -0.53 1.30 -1.50
N LEU A 296 0.14 0.49 -0.67
CA LEU A 296 -0.44 -0.71 -0.05
C LEU A 296 -0.74 -0.45 1.42
N GLU A 297 -1.85 -1.00 1.89
CA GLU A 297 -2.19 -1.04 3.31
C GLU A 297 -1.98 -2.46 3.83
N ILE A 298 -1.23 -2.60 4.92
CA ILE A 298 -0.87 -3.87 5.53
C ILE A 298 -1.32 -3.87 6.99
N ILE A 299 -2.17 -4.84 7.32
CA ILE A 299 -2.80 -4.94 8.64
C ILE A 299 -2.67 -6.32 9.22
N HIS A 300 -2.73 -6.40 10.55
CA HIS A 300 -2.81 -7.67 11.27
C HIS A 300 -1.72 -8.67 10.84
N GLY A 301 -0.55 -8.23 10.41
CA GLY A 301 0.55 -9.13 10.09
C GLY A 301 1.33 -9.54 11.34
N PRO A 302 2.10 -10.64 11.30
CA PRO A 302 3.08 -10.94 12.34
C PRO A 302 4.15 -9.85 12.41
N TYR A 303 4.41 -9.14 11.31
CA TYR A 303 4.90 -7.75 11.18
C TYR A 303 4.14 -7.17 9.98
N GLY A 304 4.12 -5.85 9.75
CA GLY A 304 3.57 -5.34 8.48
C GLY A 304 4.49 -5.68 7.31
N VAL A 305 5.64 -5.01 7.25
CA VAL A 305 6.74 -5.32 6.32
C VAL A 305 7.97 -5.76 7.13
N PHE A 306 8.58 -6.88 6.77
CA PHE A 306 9.84 -7.34 7.35
C PHE A 306 10.88 -7.55 6.24
N GLY A 307 11.90 -6.70 6.22
CA GLY A 307 13.01 -6.73 5.28
C GLY A 307 14.28 -7.28 5.92
N LEU A 308 14.90 -8.26 5.27
CA LEU A 308 16.09 -8.96 5.75
C LEU A 308 17.18 -8.91 4.69
N ASP A 309 18.37 -8.40 5.04
CA ASP A 309 19.51 -8.28 4.11
C ASP A 309 19.12 -7.65 2.76
N SER A 310 18.24 -6.63 2.82
CA SER A 310 17.48 -6.13 1.67
C SER A 310 17.83 -4.69 1.37
N SER A 311 18.21 -4.41 0.13
CA SER A 311 18.86 -3.16 -0.28
C SER A 311 18.30 -2.55 -1.56
N ASN A 312 18.48 -1.24 -1.70
CA ASN A 312 18.09 -0.46 -2.88
C ASN A 312 16.58 -0.51 -3.19
N ASN A 313 15.75 -0.70 -2.17
CA ASN A 313 14.30 -0.74 -2.32
C ASN A 313 13.66 0.64 -2.07
N TYR A 314 12.48 0.83 -2.65
CA TYR A 314 11.70 2.05 -2.56
C TYR A 314 10.30 1.73 -2.03
N TYR A 315 9.99 2.21 -0.84
CA TYR A 315 8.71 2.01 -0.17
C TYR A 315 7.98 3.35 -0.13
N GLU A 316 6.84 3.46 -0.80
CA GLU A 316 6.15 4.74 -0.97
C GLU A 316 4.68 4.64 -0.59
N ARG A 317 4.22 5.56 0.25
CA ARG A 317 2.80 5.69 0.63
C ARG A 317 2.22 4.37 1.14
N LEU A 318 3.02 3.62 1.90
CA LEU A 318 2.54 2.45 2.60
C LEU A 318 1.78 2.88 3.85
N VAL A 319 0.76 2.11 4.19
CA VAL A 319 0.07 2.18 5.48
C VAL A 319 0.29 0.86 6.20
N THR A 320 1.00 0.87 7.33
CA THR A 320 1.21 -0.32 8.16
C THR A 320 0.54 -0.12 9.50
N ARG A 321 -0.63 -0.74 9.69
CA ARG A 321 -1.42 -0.49 10.91
C ARG A 321 -1.95 -1.73 11.57
N ASP A 322 -2.12 -1.66 12.88
CA ASP A 322 -2.73 -2.72 13.67
C ASP A 322 -2.04 -4.09 13.49
N ASN A 323 -0.76 -4.10 13.10
CA ASN A 323 0.04 -5.32 13.02
C ASN A 323 0.41 -5.80 14.43
N TYR A 324 0.69 -7.09 14.55
CA TYR A 324 0.98 -7.74 15.83
C TYR A 324 2.47 -7.74 16.22
N GLU A 325 3.27 -6.95 15.50
CA GLU A 325 4.64 -6.50 15.79
C GLU A 325 4.83 -5.14 15.10
N SER A 326 6.08 -4.68 14.92
CA SER A 326 6.38 -3.43 14.25
C SER A 326 5.73 -3.33 12.86
N GLY A 327 5.23 -2.15 12.51
CA GLY A 327 4.56 -1.92 11.23
C GLY A 327 5.51 -2.10 10.03
N PHE A 328 6.75 -1.63 10.16
CA PHE A 328 7.79 -1.77 9.15
C PHE A 328 9.12 -2.06 9.83
N HIS A 329 9.86 -3.08 9.39
CA HIS A 329 11.12 -3.49 10.00
C HIS A 329 12.18 -3.80 8.93
N LEU A 330 13.35 -3.15 8.97
CA LEU A 330 14.56 -3.56 8.24
C LEU A 330 15.61 -4.10 9.19
N PHE A 331 16.23 -5.20 8.80
CA PHE A 331 17.09 -6.01 9.66
C PHE A 331 18.41 -6.36 8.94
N LEU A 332 19.48 -6.61 9.71
CA LEU A 332 20.81 -6.99 9.21
C LEU A 332 21.36 -6.04 8.12
N THR A 333 21.83 -6.58 6.98
CA THR A 333 22.59 -5.85 5.95
C THR A 333 21.65 -5.14 4.97
N SER A 334 21.03 -4.07 5.42
CA SER A 334 20.02 -3.35 4.65
C SER A 334 20.50 -1.94 4.29
N SER A 335 20.76 -1.66 3.01
CA SER A 335 21.35 -0.40 2.53
C SER A 335 20.51 0.28 1.45
N ASN A 336 20.65 1.61 1.31
CA ASN A 336 20.03 2.40 0.24
C ASN A 336 18.49 2.26 0.12
N ASN A 337 17.81 1.90 1.19
CA ASN A 337 16.35 1.82 1.19
C ASN A 337 15.74 3.21 1.36
N GLN A 338 14.72 3.53 0.57
CA GLN A 338 13.99 4.79 0.64
C GLN A 338 12.58 4.52 1.17
N ILE A 339 12.27 5.04 2.36
CA ILE A 339 10.96 4.90 2.99
C ILE A 339 10.28 6.28 2.95
N ILE A 340 9.33 6.43 2.05
CA ILE A 340 8.77 7.71 1.64
C ILE A 340 7.27 7.73 1.94
N ASN A 341 6.82 8.73 2.70
CA ASN A 341 5.40 8.96 3.00
C ASN A 341 4.71 7.77 3.69
N LEU A 342 5.42 7.06 4.57
CA LEU A 342 4.89 5.96 5.39
C LEU A 342 3.90 6.47 6.44
N ASP A 343 2.74 5.83 6.57
CA ASP A 343 1.89 5.92 7.76
C ASP A 343 1.97 4.61 8.53
N SER A 344 2.44 4.63 9.78
CA SER A 344 2.54 3.43 10.59
C SER A 344 1.96 3.63 11.98
N TYR A 345 0.89 2.89 12.32
CA TYR A 345 0.15 3.17 13.53
C TYR A 345 -0.64 2.04 14.13
N GLY A 346 -0.91 2.13 15.44
CA GLY A 346 -1.73 1.12 16.12
C GLY A 346 -1.07 -0.26 16.21
N ASN A 347 0.19 -0.37 15.78
CA ASN A 347 0.95 -1.61 15.83
C ASN A 347 1.27 -1.94 17.29
N ARG A 348 1.21 -3.22 17.62
CA ARG A 348 1.31 -3.73 18.99
C ARG A 348 1.85 -5.13 18.97
N ASP A 349 2.59 -5.56 19.98
CA ASP A 349 3.07 -6.93 20.10
C ASP A 349 2.54 -7.58 21.38
N PRO A 350 1.34 -8.20 21.34
CA PRO A 350 0.83 -8.95 22.49
C PRO A 350 1.79 -10.05 22.95
N ARG A 351 2.65 -10.57 22.04
CA ARG A 351 3.61 -11.61 22.40
C ARG A 351 4.73 -11.14 23.34
N SER A 352 5.07 -9.85 23.31
CA SER A 352 6.10 -9.22 24.16
C SER A 352 5.53 -8.05 24.97
N ASN A 353 4.23 -8.12 25.30
CA ASN A 353 3.54 -7.14 26.16
C ASN A 353 3.66 -5.67 25.71
N GLY A 354 3.83 -5.45 24.40
CA GLY A 354 3.94 -4.10 23.83
C GLY A 354 5.35 -3.52 23.76
N GLU A 355 6.38 -4.26 24.17
CA GLU A 355 7.81 -3.85 24.26
C GLU A 355 8.56 -3.87 22.91
N SER A 356 7.92 -4.15 21.78
CA SER A 356 8.68 -4.32 20.51
C SER A 356 8.01 -3.77 19.25
N ALA A 357 6.70 -3.50 19.28
CA ALA A 357 6.01 -3.03 18.10
C ALA A 357 6.15 -1.52 17.89
N ASP A 358 7.21 -1.18 17.17
CA ASP A 358 7.45 0.18 16.66
C ASP A 358 6.57 0.52 15.45
N GLY A 359 6.39 1.81 15.19
CA GLY A 359 5.88 2.25 13.88
C GLY A 359 6.87 1.88 12.76
N LEU A 360 8.14 2.23 12.94
CA LEU A 360 9.22 1.94 11.99
C LEU A 360 10.50 1.51 12.72
N ALA A 361 10.93 0.28 12.47
CA ALA A 361 12.16 -0.30 12.96
C ALA A 361 13.21 -0.40 11.83
N ILE A 362 14.42 0.11 12.05
CA ILE A 362 15.61 -0.23 11.25
C ILE A 362 16.68 -0.61 12.26
N LYS A 363 16.69 -1.87 12.68
CA LYS A 363 17.34 -2.34 13.93
C LYS A 363 18.33 -3.46 13.65
N GLU A 364 19.25 -3.68 14.59
CA GLU A 364 20.13 -4.85 14.69
C GLU A 364 20.83 -5.19 13.37
N GLY A 365 21.60 -4.24 12.85
CA GLY A 365 22.14 -4.37 11.50
C GLY A 365 23.14 -3.28 11.10
N SER A 366 23.37 -3.19 9.80
CA SER A 366 24.23 -2.16 9.20
C SER A 366 23.84 -1.94 7.75
N GLY A 367 24.20 -0.77 7.21
CA GLY A 367 23.92 -0.41 5.83
C GLY A 367 23.72 1.09 5.67
N THR A 368 24.44 1.68 4.73
CA THR A 368 24.42 3.14 4.52
C THR A 368 23.35 3.52 3.48
N GLY A 369 23.00 4.81 3.43
CA GLY A 369 22.11 5.35 2.41
C GLY A 369 20.62 5.12 2.65
N ASN A 370 20.24 4.57 3.81
CA ASN A 370 18.84 4.47 4.19
C ASN A 370 18.26 5.85 4.51
N VAL A 371 17.08 6.14 3.96
CA VAL A 371 16.39 7.42 4.10
C VAL A 371 14.93 7.20 4.50
N VAL A 372 14.47 7.95 5.49
CA VAL A 372 13.07 8.07 5.89
C VAL A 372 12.62 9.50 5.62
N ARG A 373 11.56 9.68 4.84
CA ARG A 373 11.04 11.02 4.54
C ARG A 373 9.51 11.04 4.54
N GLY A 374 8.91 12.01 5.23
CA GLY A 374 7.45 12.15 5.21
C GLY A 374 6.72 11.11 6.07
N ALA A 375 7.41 10.41 6.97
CA ALA A 375 6.79 9.35 7.77
C ALA A 375 5.90 9.94 8.88
N ARG A 376 4.79 9.26 9.19
CA ARG A 376 3.91 9.56 10.32
C ARG A 376 3.76 8.29 11.15
N LEU A 377 4.15 8.34 12.41
CA LEU A 377 4.34 7.16 13.25
C LEU A 377 3.60 7.36 14.57
N TRP A 378 2.43 6.74 14.75
CA TRP A 378 1.59 7.09 15.90
C TRP A 378 0.86 5.95 16.56
N ASN A 379 0.58 6.13 17.85
CA ASN A 379 -0.16 5.16 18.65
C ASN A 379 0.37 3.72 18.54
N ASN A 380 1.68 3.55 18.31
CA ASN A 380 2.33 2.25 18.37
C ASN A 380 2.60 1.90 19.85
N SER A 381 2.66 0.61 20.19
CA SER A 381 2.80 0.19 21.58
C SER A 381 4.15 0.56 22.17
N ASP A 382 5.21 0.49 21.37
CA ASP A 382 6.56 0.79 21.79
C ASP A 382 6.95 2.22 21.36
N ASP A 383 7.73 2.38 20.28
CA ASP A 383 8.14 3.69 19.78
C ASP A 383 7.50 4.08 18.44
N GLY A 384 7.61 5.37 18.11
CA GLY A 384 7.33 5.83 16.74
C GLY A 384 8.32 5.22 15.75
N LEU A 385 9.62 5.47 15.95
CA LEU A 385 10.71 4.77 15.28
C LEU A 385 11.77 4.29 16.26
N ASP A 386 12.45 3.21 15.88
CA ASP A 386 13.58 2.66 16.64
C ASP A 386 14.72 2.17 15.72
N TRP A 387 15.96 2.57 16.04
CA TRP A 387 17.19 2.14 15.38
C TRP A 387 18.13 1.32 16.25
N TRP A 388 17.61 0.69 17.31
CA TRP A 388 18.35 -0.14 18.24
C TRP A 388 19.38 -1.03 17.53
N MET A 389 20.65 -0.86 17.89
CA MET A 389 21.78 -1.62 17.35
C MET A 389 22.02 -1.52 15.83
N PHE A 390 21.49 -0.53 15.13
CA PHE A 390 21.82 -0.31 13.73
C PHE A 390 23.05 0.59 13.57
N SER A 391 24.16 0.00 13.11
CA SER A 391 25.51 0.59 13.18
C SER A 391 25.87 1.50 12.00
N SER A 392 24.89 1.94 11.20
CA SER A 392 25.12 2.81 10.04
C SER A 392 24.18 4.03 10.03
N PRO A 393 24.65 5.19 9.51
CA PRO A 393 23.83 6.40 9.47
C PRO A 393 22.51 6.22 8.72
N ILE A 394 21.46 6.82 9.28
CA ILE A 394 20.12 6.92 8.68
C ILE A 394 19.77 8.41 8.64
N LEU A 395 19.18 8.84 7.51
CA LEU A 395 18.65 10.19 7.35
C LEU A 395 17.13 10.18 7.54
N VAL A 396 16.62 11.00 8.46
CA VAL A 396 15.19 11.28 8.64
C VAL A 396 14.89 12.72 8.30
N GLU A 397 13.89 12.94 7.47
CA GLU A 397 13.45 14.27 7.08
C GLU A 397 11.93 14.37 7.14
N ASN A 398 11.41 15.52 7.55
CA ASN A 398 10.00 15.85 7.39
C ASN A 398 9.08 14.76 7.97
N SER A 399 9.37 14.25 9.17
CA SER A 399 8.65 13.11 9.74
C SER A 399 8.06 13.44 11.11
N LEU A 400 7.04 12.69 11.51
CA LEU A 400 6.24 12.92 12.71
C LEU A 400 6.15 11.66 13.55
N ALA A 401 6.22 11.78 14.87
CA ALA A 401 5.79 10.71 15.78
C ALA A 401 4.97 11.23 16.96
N TRP A 402 3.83 10.58 17.24
CA TRP A 402 3.00 10.99 18.37
C TRP A 402 2.21 9.87 19.02
N GLY A 403 1.89 10.03 20.31
CA GLY A 403 1.03 9.08 21.01
C GLY A 403 1.63 7.68 21.18
N ASN A 404 2.92 7.45 20.93
CA ASN A 404 3.53 6.12 21.06
C ASN A 404 3.73 5.77 22.54
N GLY A 405 3.73 4.48 22.89
CA GLY A 405 4.00 4.01 24.25
C GLY A 405 2.82 3.86 25.19
N PHE A 406 1.57 4.01 24.72
CA PHE A 406 0.41 3.84 25.59
C PHE A 406 -0.28 2.50 25.35
N ASN A 407 -0.69 1.86 26.44
CA ASN A 407 -1.49 0.64 26.40
C ASN A 407 -2.93 0.95 25.96
N ARG A 408 -3.20 0.87 24.65
CA ARG A 408 -4.53 1.06 24.06
C ARG A 408 -5.32 -0.22 23.88
N TRP A 409 -4.69 -1.37 24.11
CA TRP A 409 -5.23 -2.69 23.79
C TRP A 409 -5.47 -3.56 25.03
N ASN A 410 -5.29 -2.98 26.23
CA ASN A 410 -5.43 -3.69 27.49
C ASN A 410 -4.50 -4.92 27.56
N LEU A 411 -3.26 -4.78 27.08
CA LEU A 411 -2.26 -5.83 27.20
C LEU A 411 -1.86 -5.97 28.69
N PRO A 412 -1.77 -7.20 29.22
CA PRO A 412 -1.27 -7.42 30.57
C PRO A 412 0.21 -7.06 30.65
N ASP A 413 0.65 -6.60 31.82
CA ASP A 413 2.07 -6.31 32.11
C ASP A 413 2.75 -5.46 31.03
N PHE A 414 2.05 -4.44 30.55
CA PHE A 414 2.49 -3.61 29.44
C PHE A 414 3.82 -2.92 29.70
N THR A 415 4.76 -3.07 28.77
CA THR A 415 6.16 -2.62 28.90
C THR A 415 6.67 -1.79 27.72
N GLY A 416 5.78 -1.18 26.91
CA GLY A 416 6.23 -0.28 25.84
C GLY A 416 7.01 0.93 26.35
N ASP A 417 8.10 1.29 25.67
CA ASP A 417 9.03 2.35 26.10
C ASP A 417 8.49 3.75 25.82
N GLY A 418 7.82 3.96 24.69
CA GLY A 418 7.06 5.18 24.44
C GLY A 418 7.82 6.40 24.00
N ASN A 419 8.84 6.23 23.18
CA ASN A 419 9.58 7.32 22.57
C ASN A 419 8.97 7.74 21.23
N GLY A 420 9.12 9.01 20.88
CA GLY A 420 8.86 9.49 19.53
C GLY A 420 9.86 8.85 18.57
N PHE A 421 11.10 9.34 18.60
CA PHE A 421 12.21 8.82 17.79
C PHE A 421 13.37 8.31 18.66
N LYS A 422 13.54 6.98 18.70
CA LYS A 422 14.63 6.29 19.38
C LYS A 422 15.78 6.02 18.41
N LEU A 423 16.89 6.73 18.58
CA LEU A 423 17.96 6.85 17.57
C LEU A 423 19.12 5.86 17.76
N GLY A 424 18.91 4.75 18.46
CA GLY A 424 19.90 3.67 18.54
C GLY A 424 19.83 2.87 19.82
N GLY A 425 20.97 2.30 20.21
CA GLY A 425 21.19 1.78 21.55
C GLY A 425 22.23 0.68 21.70
N ASN A 426 22.32 0.15 22.92
CA ASN A 426 23.34 -0.83 23.31
C ASN A 426 24.79 -0.39 23.06
N ALA A 427 25.10 0.91 23.21
CA ALA A 427 26.42 1.49 22.96
C ALA A 427 26.95 1.31 21.51
N VAL A 428 26.06 1.00 20.55
CA VAL A 428 26.41 0.90 19.14
C VAL A 428 26.45 2.31 18.54
N ALA A 429 27.64 2.77 18.16
CA ALA A 429 27.83 4.09 17.58
C ALA A 429 27.28 4.19 16.16
N SER A 430 26.42 5.17 15.90
CA SER A 430 25.97 5.52 14.55
C SER A 430 25.55 6.99 14.46
N ASN A 431 25.95 7.66 13.37
CA ASN A 431 25.82 9.11 13.22
C ASN A 431 24.55 9.48 12.44
N HIS A 432 23.39 9.22 13.02
CA HIS A 432 22.12 9.53 12.36
C HIS A 432 21.87 11.04 12.22
N THR A 433 21.08 11.42 11.22
CA THR A 433 20.65 12.81 10.98
C THR A 433 19.14 12.89 10.98
N VAL A 434 18.57 13.79 11.77
CA VAL A 434 17.13 14.06 11.82
C VAL A 434 16.89 15.54 11.52
N ARG A 435 16.05 15.83 10.54
CA ARG A 435 15.74 17.19 10.10
C ARG A 435 14.26 17.44 10.02
N ASN A 436 13.86 18.65 10.40
CA ASN A 436 12.53 19.19 10.13
C ASN A 436 11.41 18.23 10.57
N SER A 437 11.52 17.66 11.77
CA SER A 437 10.62 16.61 12.25
C SER A 437 9.99 16.98 13.59
N MET A 438 8.81 16.43 13.87
CA MET A 438 8.06 16.75 15.09
C MET A 438 7.76 15.49 15.91
N THR A 439 7.85 15.61 17.24
CA THR A 439 7.38 14.59 18.18
C THR A 439 6.48 15.22 19.23
N TRP A 440 5.34 14.59 19.53
CA TRP A 440 4.45 15.06 20.59
C TRP A 440 3.60 13.99 21.25
N ASP A 441 3.14 14.23 22.48
CA ASP A 441 2.28 13.33 23.24
C ASP A 441 2.76 11.87 23.28
N ASN A 442 4.06 11.59 23.15
CA ASN A 442 4.58 10.23 23.35
C ASN A 442 4.62 9.93 24.86
N ALA A 443 4.60 8.67 25.27
CA ALA A 443 4.48 8.32 26.69
C ALA A 443 5.73 8.66 27.51
N VAL A 444 6.90 8.82 26.87
CA VAL A 444 8.18 9.15 27.52
C VAL A 444 8.87 10.30 26.80
N SER A 445 9.79 10.04 25.86
CA SER A 445 10.66 11.07 25.29
C SER A 445 10.30 11.42 23.85
N GLY A 446 10.69 12.63 23.42
CA GLY A 446 10.52 13.08 22.04
C GLY A 446 11.57 12.47 21.11
N PHE A 447 12.81 12.95 21.19
CA PHE A 447 13.98 12.44 20.46
C PHE A 447 14.99 11.94 21.48
N ILE A 448 15.51 10.72 21.32
CA ILE A 448 16.42 10.11 22.29
C ILE A 448 17.58 9.37 21.59
N ASP A 449 18.82 9.57 22.04
CA ASP A 449 19.98 8.82 21.54
C ASP A 449 19.96 7.33 21.95
N ASN A 450 19.27 7.05 23.05
CA ASN A 450 19.06 5.74 23.64
C ASN A 450 20.36 4.96 23.86
N ASN A 451 21.42 5.62 24.36
CA ASN A 451 22.73 4.99 24.55
C ASN A 451 23.46 4.66 23.23
N ASN A 452 23.16 5.38 22.14
CA ASN A 452 24.00 5.45 20.96
C ASN A 452 25.06 6.54 21.15
N PRO A 453 26.37 6.22 21.25
CA PRO A 453 27.42 7.20 21.47
C PRO A 453 27.81 7.98 20.19
N GLY A 454 27.04 7.83 19.10
CA GLY A 454 27.31 8.47 17.83
C GLY A 454 27.20 9.99 17.86
N GLN A 455 27.60 10.61 16.76
CA GLN A 455 27.53 12.06 16.55
C GLN A 455 26.26 12.40 15.76
N HIS A 456 25.10 12.41 16.43
CA HIS A 456 23.84 12.72 15.76
C HIS A 456 23.81 14.18 15.31
N ARG A 457 23.09 14.45 14.21
CA ARG A 457 22.76 15.82 13.77
C ARG A 457 21.25 16.00 13.85
N ILE A 458 20.79 16.81 14.79
CA ILE A 458 19.36 17.07 14.98
C ILE A 458 19.10 18.54 14.68
N GLU A 459 18.41 18.79 13.58
CA GLU A 459 18.30 20.13 13.02
C GLU A 459 16.83 20.48 12.78
N ARG A 460 16.39 21.65 13.28
CA ARG A 460 15.04 22.15 13.06
C ARG A 460 13.94 21.16 13.45
N CYS A 461 14.10 20.46 14.56
CA CYS A 461 13.09 19.55 15.08
C CYS A 461 12.25 20.21 16.17
N THR A 462 11.02 19.75 16.37
CA THR A 462 10.14 20.22 17.44
C THR A 462 9.71 19.06 18.34
N ALA A 463 9.93 19.17 19.65
CA ALA A 463 9.37 18.26 20.65
C ALA A 463 8.34 19.02 21.50
N TRP A 464 7.10 18.53 21.56
CA TRP A 464 6.01 19.18 22.30
C TRP A 464 5.27 18.21 23.21
N ASP A 465 5.04 18.59 24.47
CA ASP A 465 4.15 17.86 25.40
C ASP A 465 4.47 16.35 25.57
N ASN A 466 5.75 15.98 25.50
CA ASN A 466 6.19 14.66 25.94
C ASN A 466 6.47 14.72 27.46
N PRO A 467 5.92 13.81 28.28
CA PRO A 467 6.04 13.88 29.75
C PRO A 467 7.47 13.64 30.24
N GLY A 468 8.33 13.00 29.43
CA GLY A 468 9.76 12.87 29.65
C GLY A 468 10.57 13.99 29.00
N THR A 469 11.71 13.64 28.39
CA THR A 469 12.63 14.62 27.82
C THR A 469 12.29 14.87 26.35
N GLY A 470 12.17 16.14 25.95
CA GLY A 470 11.93 16.51 24.55
C GLY A 470 13.09 16.10 23.64
N PHE A 471 14.32 16.43 24.04
CA PHE A 471 15.56 16.05 23.35
C PHE A 471 16.56 15.43 24.34
N ASP A 472 16.65 14.11 24.38
CA ASP A 472 17.53 13.37 25.28
C ASP A 472 18.78 12.86 24.56
N PHE A 473 19.87 13.60 24.71
CA PHE A 473 21.16 13.32 24.09
C PHE A 473 22.25 13.27 25.16
N ASP A 474 21.97 12.52 26.24
CA ASP A 474 22.81 12.43 27.44
C ASP A 474 24.00 11.46 27.32
N ARG A 475 24.01 10.61 26.28
CA ARG A 475 24.97 9.52 26.09
C ARG A 475 25.65 9.53 24.72
N SER A 476 25.50 10.63 23.98
CA SER A 476 26.04 10.82 22.62
C SER A 476 26.96 12.03 22.51
N ASP A 477 27.63 12.13 21.36
CA ASP A 477 28.49 13.26 20.97
C ASP A 477 27.78 14.15 19.93
N SER A 478 26.51 14.46 20.19
CA SER A 478 25.57 14.99 19.21
C SER A 478 25.63 16.51 19.04
N THR A 479 25.21 16.98 17.86
CA THR A 479 25.02 18.41 17.56
C THR A 479 23.54 18.69 17.30
N LEU A 480 22.95 19.57 18.12
CA LEU A 480 21.56 19.98 18.02
C LEU A 480 21.46 21.45 17.60
N THR A 481 20.77 21.77 16.50
CA THR A 481 20.61 23.17 16.06
C THR A 481 19.19 23.56 15.67
N ASN A 482 18.79 24.78 16.03
CA ASN A 482 17.50 25.37 15.67
C ASN A 482 16.29 24.51 16.11
N ASN A 483 16.39 23.75 17.20
CA ASN A 483 15.32 22.88 17.69
C ASN A 483 14.38 23.59 18.68
N LEU A 484 13.10 23.23 18.67
CA LEU A 484 12.06 23.79 19.52
C LEU A 484 11.60 22.74 20.55
N ALA A 485 11.73 23.03 21.84
CA ALA A 485 11.19 22.21 22.92
C ALA A 485 10.16 23.05 23.70
N VAL A 486 8.92 22.57 23.78
CA VAL A 486 7.83 23.28 24.48
C VAL A 486 7.02 22.28 25.29
N ALA A 487 6.72 22.61 26.55
CA ALA A 487 5.85 21.82 27.44
C ALA A 487 6.28 20.36 27.71
N ASN A 488 7.47 19.92 27.32
CA ASN A 488 7.98 18.61 27.73
C ASN A 488 8.33 18.62 29.24
N GLY A 489 8.33 17.45 29.88
CA GLY A 489 8.75 17.31 31.29
C GLY A 489 10.15 17.85 31.53
N THR A 490 11.08 17.51 30.64
CA THR A 490 12.39 18.16 30.51
C THR A 490 12.56 18.62 29.07
N ALA A 491 12.98 19.87 28.84
CA ALA A 491 13.13 20.40 27.48
C ALA A 491 14.21 19.65 26.69
N PHE A 492 15.39 19.47 27.30
CA PHE A 492 16.55 18.80 26.71
C PHE A 492 17.46 18.23 27.80
N SER A 493 18.30 17.27 27.44
CA SER A 493 19.38 16.72 28.24
C SER A 493 20.62 16.50 27.36
N TYR A 494 21.79 16.91 27.84
CA TYR A 494 23.07 16.75 27.13
C TYR A 494 24.07 15.94 27.93
N GLY A 495 24.78 15.08 27.23
CA GLY A 495 25.99 14.43 27.72
C GLY A 495 27.15 15.41 27.70
N ALA A 496 28.29 15.00 28.27
CA ALA A 496 29.47 15.86 28.37
C ALA A 496 29.99 16.39 27.02
N ASN A 497 29.69 15.68 25.93
CA ASN A 497 30.17 15.97 24.58
C ASN A 497 29.06 16.42 23.62
N SER A 498 27.79 16.32 24.01
CA SER A 498 26.68 16.83 23.20
C SER A 498 26.55 18.33 23.37
N ALA A 499 26.30 19.04 22.28
CA ALA A 499 26.18 20.49 22.28
C ALA A 499 25.25 20.98 21.17
N GLY A 500 24.96 22.27 21.18
CA GLY A 500 24.07 22.86 20.19
C GLY A 500 24.08 24.37 20.18
N SER A 501 23.36 24.95 19.23
CA SER A 501 23.13 26.39 19.18
C SER A 501 21.79 26.73 18.53
N ALA A 502 21.29 27.93 18.85
CA ALA A 502 20.03 28.46 18.33
C ALA A 502 18.80 27.57 18.62
N ASN A 503 18.91 26.62 19.55
CA ASN A 503 17.74 25.91 20.04
C ASN A 503 16.94 26.84 20.96
N SER A 504 15.67 26.50 21.16
CA SER A 504 14.76 27.22 22.05
C SER A 504 15.32 27.41 23.47
N TRP A 505 16.08 26.45 23.99
CA TRP A 505 16.74 26.51 25.29
C TRP A 505 18.05 27.31 25.30
N ASP A 506 18.72 27.46 24.14
CA ASP A 506 19.90 28.32 24.01
C ASP A 506 19.50 29.80 23.92
N ILE A 507 18.41 30.07 23.19
CA ILE A 507 17.84 31.41 23.02
C ILE A 507 17.18 31.89 24.33
N GLY A 508 16.58 30.95 25.08
CA GLY A 508 15.88 31.23 26.32
C GLY A 508 14.54 31.94 26.14
N GLY A 509 13.88 32.23 27.27
CA GLY A 509 12.55 32.82 27.31
C GLY A 509 11.41 31.80 27.23
N SER A 510 10.18 32.32 27.13
CA SER A 510 8.96 31.50 27.05
C SER A 510 8.48 31.40 25.61
N TRP A 511 8.09 30.20 25.20
CA TRP A 511 7.68 29.90 23.83
C TRP A 511 6.18 29.65 23.77
N SER A 512 5.46 30.51 23.05
CA SER A 512 4.05 30.29 22.69
C SER A 512 3.95 29.76 21.26
N LEU A 513 2.94 28.93 21.00
CA LEU A 513 2.75 28.27 19.71
C LEU A 513 1.59 28.92 18.94
N ALA A 514 1.78 29.08 17.63
CA ALA A 514 0.78 29.66 16.74
C ALA A 514 -0.50 28.79 16.64
N SER A 515 -0.33 27.47 16.74
CA SER A 515 -1.41 26.49 16.85
C SER A 515 -0.91 25.24 17.59
N THR A 516 -1.77 24.68 18.42
CA THR A 516 -1.64 23.33 19.01
C THR A 516 -2.70 22.38 18.48
N ASP A 517 -3.44 22.74 17.43
CA ASP A 517 -4.38 21.85 16.75
C ASP A 517 -3.64 21.00 15.70
N PRO A 518 -3.54 19.67 15.88
CA PRO A 518 -2.84 18.78 14.97
C PRO A 518 -3.71 18.37 13.75
N SER A 519 -4.97 18.79 13.66
CA SER A 519 -5.94 18.28 12.67
C SER A 519 -5.44 18.31 11.22
N THR A 520 -4.78 19.40 10.81
CA THR A 520 -4.23 19.53 9.45
C THR A 520 -3.08 18.56 9.19
N ILE A 521 -2.13 18.45 10.12
CA ILE A 521 -0.89 17.68 9.90
C ILE A 521 -1.13 16.15 10.04
N THR A 522 -2.11 15.78 10.86
CA THR A 522 -2.55 14.39 11.07
C THR A 522 -3.67 13.95 10.12
N GLY A 523 -4.27 14.89 9.39
CA GLY A 523 -5.35 14.65 8.43
C GLY A 523 -4.91 13.89 7.18
N ALA A 524 -5.71 14.00 6.11
CA ALA A 524 -5.35 13.38 4.84
C ALA A 524 -4.03 13.96 4.29
N ARG A 525 -3.15 13.08 3.79
CA ARG A 525 -1.97 13.50 3.04
C ARG A 525 -2.38 14.33 1.81
N THR A 526 -1.49 15.18 1.35
CA THR A 526 -1.64 15.88 0.06
C THR A 526 -1.68 14.87 -1.11
N ALA A 527 -2.04 15.35 -2.30
CA ALA A 527 -2.11 14.50 -3.49
C ALA A 527 -0.77 13.82 -3.82
N ASP A 528 0.36 14.51 -3.64
CA ASP A 528 1.72 13.96 -3.83
C ASP A 528 2.17 13.06 -2.67
N GLY A 529 1.37 12.94 -1.61
CA GLY A 529 1.63 12.08 -0.46
C GLY A 529 2.40 12.75 0.66
N SER A 530 2.87 13.98 0.47
CA SER A 530 3.52 14.74 1.53
C SER A 530 2.56 15.06 2.69
N ILE A 531 3.16 15.40 3.83
CA ILE A 531 2.43 15.89 4.99
C ILE A 531 1.93 17.31 4.68
N PRO A 532 0.64 17.63 4.92
CA PRO A 532 0.09 18.95 4.64
C PRO A 532 0.81 20.06 5.40
N SER A 533 0.97 21.22 4.75
CA SER A 533 1.55 22.39 5.39
C SER A 533 0.66 22.91 6.52
N SER A 534 1.26 23.28 7.64
CA SER A 534 0.54 23.67 8.85
C SER A 534 1.33 24.68 9.70
N THR A 535 0.59 25.47 10.48
CA THR A 535 1.13 26.32 11.56
C THR A 535 1.26 25.58 12.89
N PHE A 536 0.84 24.30 12.94
CA PHE A 536 0.98 23.44 14.10
C PHE A 536 2.42 23.46 14.64
N LEU A 537 2.54 23.71 15.94
CA LEU A 537 3.79 23.81 16.70
C LEU A 537 4.84 24.80 16.17
N ARG A 538 4.42 25.80 15.39
CA ARG A 538 5.30 26.93 15.01
C ARG A 538 5.36 27.97 16.12
N PRO A 539 6.51 28.62 16.39
CA PRO A 539 6.59 29.75 17.31
C PRO A 539 5.65 30.89 16.90
N ALA A 540 4.81 31.37 17.82
CA ALA A 540 3.85 32.46 17.55
C ALA A 540 4.54 33.80 17.23
N ASN A 541 5.77 33.98 17.69
CA ASN A 541 6.61 35.16 17.43
C ASN A 541 7.33 35.11 16.06
N GLY A 542 7.14 34.05 15.26
CA GLY A 542 7.76 33.91 13.95
C GLY A 542 9.25 33.54 13.96
N ALA A 543 9.83 33.21 15.13
CA ALA A 543 11.23 32.79 15.23
C ALA A 543 11.55 31.59 14.31
N ASP A 544 12.78 31.55 13.80
CA ASP A 544 13.24 30.48 12.91
C ASP A 544 13.81 29.27 13.65
N VAL A 545 12.98 28.71 14.54
CA VAL A 545 13.30 27.55 15.38
C VAL A 545 12.19 26.52 15.23
N GLY A 546 12.55 25.24 15.29
CA GLY A 546 11.65 24.11 15.15
C GLY A 546 11.33 23.72 13.71
N ALA A 547 10.59 22.62 13.61
CA ALA A 547 10.14 22.06 12.35
C ALA A 547 9.04 22.89 11.69
N ARG A 548 8.94 22.79 10.36
CA ARG A 548 7.97 23.48 9.52
C ARG A 548 7.51 22.57 8.38
N PHE A 549 6.20 22.40 8.26
CA PHE A 549 5.56 21.70 7.16
C PHE A 549 4.78 22.67 6.30
#